data_AF-A0A1E4A7M4-F1
#
_entry.id   AF-A0A1E4A7M4-F1
#
_cell.length_a   1.000
_cell.length_b   1.000
_cell.length_c   1.000
_cell.angle_alpha   90.00
_cell.angle_beta   90.00
_cell.angle_gamma   90.00
#
_symmetry.space_group_name_H-M   'P 1'
#
loop_
_entity.id
_entity.type
_entity.pdbx_description
1 polymer ?
#
loop_
_entity_poly.entity_id
_entity_poly.type
_entity_poly.pdbx_seq_one_letter_code
_entity_poly.pdbx_strand_id
1 'polypeptide(L)'
;MNYILNIKTHPIILILAFMPMLCCHEPRVRDDDIYSDIEIIGKEKCFQNPNMNAWIVNLESPNENGKVGIEIIIDGVIYKNVVKTKYDLSEVFSDTLRKYVVRCSPKLVLGNACNISEESITPIGTENIPTIEVLSVSFSGALIK
;
A
#
# COMPACT_ATOMS: atom_id res chain seq x y z
N MET A 1 20.16 1.34 -80.20
CA MET A 1 21.19 1.14 -79.15
C MET A 1 20.47 0.73 -77.88
N ASN A 2 20.50 -0.56 -77.56
CA ASN A 2 19.85 -1.13 -76.38
C ASN A 2 20.85 -1.12 -75.22
N TYR A 3 20.50 -0.48 -74.11
CA TYR A 3 21.28 -0.55 -72.87
C TYR A 3 20.66 -1.62 -71.96
N ILE A 4 21.39 -2.70 -71.75
CA ILE A 4 21.06 -3.73 -70.76
C ILE A 4 21.68 -3.28 -69.43
N LEU A 5 20.86 -2.83 -68.48
CA LEU A 5 21.28 -2.55 -67.11
C LEU A 5 21.28 -3.85 -66.32
N ASN A 6 22.47 -4.33 -65.96
CA ASN A 6 22.68 -5.49 -65.10
C ASN A 6 22.88 -4.99 -63.66
N ILE A 7 21.83 -4.99 -62.85
CA ILE A 7 21.89 -4.59 -61.44
C ILE A 7 22.17 -5.84 -60.61
N LYS A 8 23.43 -6.02 -60.21
CA LYS A 8 23.84 -6.96 -59.17
C LYS A 8 23.24 -6.51 -57.84
N THR A 9 22.27 -7.24 -57.33
CA THR A 9 21.75 -7.09 -55.96
C THR A 9 22.71 -7.74 -54.98
N HIS A 10 23.42 -6.93 -54.19
CA HIS A 10 24.12 -7.41 -53.00
C HIS A 10 23.15 -7.47 -51.81
N PRO A 11 23.12 -8.57 -51.04
CA PRO A 11 22.34 -8.65 -49.81
C PRO A 11 23.12 -7.93 -48.70
N ILE A 12 22.95 -6.61 -48.59
CA ILE A 12 23.54 -5.80 -47.53
C ILE A 12 22.49 -5.59 -46.44
N ILE A 13 22.68 -6.37 -45.38
CA ILE A 13 22.52 -5.99 -43.97
C ILE A 13 21.07 -5.82 -43.49
N LEU A 14 20.57 -6.96 -43.06
CA LEU A 14 19.57 -7.18 -42.01
C LEU A 14 19.75 -6.22 -40.81
N ILE A 15 18.63 -5.63 -40.39
CA ILE A 15 18.19 -5.40 -38.99
C ILE A 15 19.09 -4.50 -38.15
N LEU A 16 18.77 -3.20 -38.11
CA LEU A 16 19.26 -2.28 -37.08
C LEU A 16 18.23 -1.17 -36.82
N ALA A 17 17.02 -1.55 -36.42
CA ALA A 17 16.01 -0.60 -35.93
C ALA A 17 14.91 -1.30 -35.10
N PHE A 18 15.30 -2.07 -34.08
CA PHE A 18 14.37 -2.45 -33.02
C PHE A 18 15.16 -2.56 -31.71
N MET A 19 15.56 -1.41 -31.17
CA MET A 19 15.70 -1.28 -29.71
C MET A 19 14.36 -0.78 -29.20
N PRO A 20 13.40 -1.66 -28.87
CA PRO A 20 12.27 -1.23 -28.08
C PRO A 20 12.82 -0.85 -26.70
N MET A 21 12.32 0.27 -26.22
CA MET A 21 12.46 0.82 -24.87
C MET A 21 12.55 -0.29 -23.80
N LEU A 22 13.77 -0.71 -23.47
CA LEU A 22 14.08 -1.52 -22.27
C LEU A 22 14.67 -0.63 -21.17
N CYS A 23 14.34 0.66 -21.17
CA CYS A 23 14.41 1.42 -19.93
C CYS A 23 13.24 0.98 -19.06
N CYS A 24 13.39 -0.16 -18.41
CA CYS A 24 12.67 -0.45 -17.18
C CYS A 24 13.10 0.63 -16.18
N HIS A 25 12.41 1.78 -16.19
CA HIS A 25 12.49 2.72 -15.08
C HIS A 25 11.94 1.95 -13.89
N GLU A 26 12.82 1.55 -12.98
CA GLU A 26 12.42 1.04 -11.69
C GLU A 26 11.47 2.09 -11.09
N PRO A 27 10.25 1.71 -10.66
CA PRO A 27 9.31 2.66 -10.11
C PRO A 27 10.00 3.35 -8.95
N ARG A 28 10.12 4.69 -9.02
CA ARG A 28 10.68 5.49 -7.91
C ARG A 28 9.85 5.19 -6.67
N VAL A 29 10.39 4.34 -5.81
CA VAL A 29 9.97 4.22 -4.41
C VAL A 29 10.40 5.53 -3.76
N ARG A 30 9.47 6.22 -3.12
CA ARG A 30 9.83 7.43 -2.40
C ARG A 30 10.45 7.02 -1.07
N ASP A 31 11.39 7.80 -0.59
CA ASP A 31 12.07 7.51 0.68
C ASP A 31 11.10 7.53 1.89
N ASP A 32 9.91 8.12 1.74
CA ASP A 32 8.84 8.18 2.74
C ASP A 32 7.82 7.02 2.66
N ASP A 33 8.00 6.08 1.73
CA ASP A 33 7.14 4.90 1.64
C ASP A 33 7.43 3.90 2.77
N ILE A 34 6.36 3.52 3.46
CA ILE A 34 6.40 2.53 4.54
C ILE A 34 5.85 1.22 4.01
N TYR A 35 6.61 0.15 4.20
CA TYR A 35 6.19 -1.22 3.94
C TYR A 35 6.03 -1.94 5.27
N SER A 36 4.86 -2.53 5.51
CA SER A 36 4.59 -3.29 6.74
C SER A 36 3.55 -4.37 6.50
N ASP A 37 3.69 -5.50 7.18
CA ASP A 37 2.56 -6.39 7.44
C ASP A 37 1.48 -5.62 8.22
N ILE A 38 0.21 -5.90 7.90
CA ILE A 38 -0.94 -5.28 8.57
C ILE A 38 -1.74 -6.29 9.37
N GLU A 39 -2.15 -5.85 10.55
CA GLU A 39 -3.14 -6.50 11.38
C GLU A 39 -4.33 -5.53 11.56
N ILE A 40 -5.53 -5.98 11.21
CA ILE A 40 -6.74 -5.17 11.36
C ILE A 40 -7.23 -5.30 12.80
N ILE A 41 -7.19 -4.21 13.54
CA ILE A 41 -7.65 -4.14 14.93
C ILE A 41 -9.16 -3.90 14.98
N GLY A 42 -9.68 -3.03 14.11
CA GLY A 42 -11.08 -2.66 14.14
C GLY A 42 -11.47 -1.60 13.11
N LYS A 43 -12.69 -1.06 13.28
CA LYS A 43 -13.28 -0.07 12.37
C LYS A 43 -13.95 1.06 13.14
N GLU A 44 -13.54 2.30 12.86
CA GLU A 44 -14.18 3.52 13.31
C GLU A 44 -15.40 3.83 12.41
N LYS A 45 -16.56 4.07 13.01
CA LYS A 45 -17.81 4.36 12.29
C LYS A 45 -18.32 5.76 12.62
N CYS A 46 -18.35 6.62 11.62
CA CYS A 46 -18.84 7.98 11.73
C CYS A 46 -20.32 8.06 11.31
N PHE A 47 -21.24 8.06 12.28
CA PHE A 47 -22.68 8.13 12.02
C PHE A 47 -23.10 9.40 11.26
N GLN A 48 -22.48 10.54 11.57
CA GLN A 48 -22.80 11.83 10.94
C GLN A 48 -22.27 11.95 9.52
N ASN A 49 -21.16 11.26 9.20
CA ASN A 49 -20.54 11.31 7.89
C ASN A 49 -19.86 9.97 7.59
N PRO A 50 -20.55 9.03 6.91
CA PRO A 50 -20.00 7.73 6.58
C PRO A 50 -18.69 7.77 5.78
N ASN A 51 -18.40 8.88 5.07
CA ASN A 51 -17.14 9.07 4.35
C ASN A 51 -15.93 9.31 5.27
N MET A 52 -16.18 9.43 6.57
CA MET A 52 -15.15 9.52 7.60
C MET A 52 -14.87 8.19 8.29
N ASN A 53 -15.60 7.11 7.95
CA ASN A 53 -15.27 5.77 8.43
C ASN A 53 -13.82 5.42 8.12
N ALA A 54 -13.16 4.76 9.06
CA ALA A 54 -11.75 4.39 8.93
C ALA A 54 -11.52 3.01 9.53
N TRP A 55 -10.57 2.27 8.96
CA TRP A 55 -10.01 1.07 9.56
C TRP A 55 -8.88 1.44 10.51
N ILE A 56 -8.83 0.77 11.65
CA ILE A 56 -7.75 0.87 12.63
C ILE A 56 -6.87 -0.35 12.43
N VAL A 57 -5.58 -0.11 12.14
CA VAL A 57 -4.64 -1.18 11.79
C VAL A 57 -3.35 -1.02 12.58
N ASN A 58 -2.77 -2.16 12.97
CA ASN A 58 -1.43 -2.25 13.54
C ASN A 58 -0.44 -2.58 12.41
N LEU A 59 0.63 -1.82 12.33
CA LEU A 59 1.73 -2.06 11.42
C LEU A 59 2.80 -2.89 12.15
N GLU A 60 2.79 -4.21 11.99
CA GLU A 60 3.56 -5.14 12.82
C GLU A 60 5.08 -5.06 12.60
N SER A 61 5.51 -4.84 11.36
CA SER A 61 6.92 -4.90 10.95
C SER A 61 7.23 -3.83 9.91
N PRO A 62 7.11 -2.54 10.28
CA PRO A 62 7.50 -1.46 9.38
C PRO A 62 8.99 -1.54 9.03
N ASN A 63 9.34 -1.13 7.81
CA ASN A 63 10.72 -0.80 7.46
C ASN A 63 11.32 0.30 8.37
N GLU A 64 12.61 0.58 8.25
CA GLU A 64 13.34 1.49 9.15
C GLU A 64 12.73 2.90 9.26
N ASN A 65 11.97 3.33 8.25
CA ASN A 65 11.27 4.63 8.21
C ASN A 65 9.85 4.60 8.80
N GLY A 66 9.34 3.45 9.25
CA GLY A 66 7.90 3.21 9.36
C GLY A 66 7.26 3.24 10.75
N LYS A 67 7.91 3.84 11.75
CA LYS A 67 7.22 4.17 13.03
C LYS A 67 6.45 5.47 12.89
N VAL A 68 5.21 5.37 12.41
CA VAL A 68 4.31 6.53 12.19
C VAL A 68 3.01 6.45 12.98
N GLY A 69 2.78 5.35 13.68
CA GLY A 69 1.64 5.10 14.54
C GLY A 69 1.88 5.45 16.00
N ILE A 70 0.87 5.19 16.81
CA ILE A 70 0.92 5.33 18.27
C ILE A 70 0.79 3.97 18.96
N GLU A 71 1.15 3.94 20.23
CA GLU A 71 0.86 2.80 21.09
C GLU A 71 -0.56 2.91 21.67
N ILE A 72 -1.35 1.84 21.57
CA ILE A 72 -2.67 1.74 22.22
C ILE A 72 -2.81 0.39 22.92
N ILE A 73 -3.72 0.33 23.89
CA ILE A 73 -4.05 -0.88 24.65
C ILE A 73 -5.53 -1.20 24.43
N ILE A 74 -5.82 -2.39 23.90
CA ILE A 74 -7.19 -2.86 23.67
C ILE A 74 -7.31 -4.25 24.31
N ASP A 75 -8.30 -4.43 25.18
CA ASP A 75 -8.55 -5.70 25.89
C ASP A 75 -7.30 -6.29 26.57
N GLY A 76 -6.39 -5.43 27.05
CA GLY A 76 -5.13 -5.83 27.69
C GLY A 76 -3.97 -6.13 26.74
N VAL A 77 -4.19 -6.06 25.42
CA VAL A 77 -3.16 -6.24 24.39
C VAL A 77 -2.58 -4.89 23.97
N ILE A 78 -1.25 -4.79 23.93
CA ILE A 78 -0.52 -3.57 23.55
C ILE A 78 -0.15 -3.63 22.06
N TYR A 79 -0.60 -2.65 21.28
CA TYR A 79 -0.26 -2.47 19.88
C TYR A 79 0.61 -1.23 19.71
N LYS A 80 1.79 -1.33 19.07
CA LYS A 80 2.85 -0.29 19.15
C LYS A 80 2.93 0.68 17.97
N ASN A 81 2.24 0.40 16.86
CA ASN A 81 2.32 1.21 15.64
C ASN A 81 0.93 1.30 14.98
N VAL A 82 -0.05 1.77 15.75
CA VAL A 82 -1.44 1.83 15.30
C VAL A 82 -1.71 3.11 14.51
N VAL A 83 -2.37 2.94 13.38
CA VAL A 83 -2.74 3.99 12.44
C VAL A 83 -4.19 3.81 11.96
N LYS A 84 -4.75 4.88 11.39
CA LYS A 84 -6.04 4.89 10.70
C LYS A 84 -5.82 4.89 9.19
N THR A 85 -6.68 4.18 8.46
CA THR A 85 -6.75 4.28 7.00
C THR A 85 -8.20 4.34 6.52
N LYS A 86 -8.45 5.13 5.49
CA LYS A 86 -9.75 5.16 4.78
C LYS A 86 -9.81 4.16 3.63
N TYR A 87 -8.70 3.49 3.32
CA TYR A 87 -8.66 2.44 2.32
C TYR A 87 -9.59 1.30 2.74
N ASP A 88 -10.39 0.78 1.80
CA ASP A 88 -11.32 -0.29 2.12
C ASP A 88 -10.58 -1.63 2.28
N LEU A 89 -10.48 -2.10 3.51
CA LEU A 89 -9.86 -3.37 3.88
C LEU A 89 -10.88 -4.50 4.08
N SER A 90 -12.12 -4.36 3.60
CA SER A 90 -13.16 -5.38 3.80
C SER A 90 -12.78 -6.75 3.23
N GLU A 91 -12.07 -6.80 2.09
CA GLU A 91 -11.56 -8.05 1.51
C GLU A 91 -10.46 -8.68 2.38
N VAL A 92 -9.50 -7.87 2.83
CA VAL A 92 -8.41 -8.30 3.73
C VAL A 92 -8.98 -8.83 5.04
N PHE A 93 -9.96 -8.12 5.61
CA PHE A 93 -10.62 -8.53 6.85
C PHE A 93 -11.36 -9.86 6.72
N SER A 94 -11.90 -10.14 5.53
CA SER A 94 -12.61 -11.39 5.26
C SER A 94 -11.66 -12.57 4.98
N ASP A 95 -10.41 -12.31 4.59
CA ASP A 95 -9.41 -13.33 4.31
C ASP A 95 -8.53 -13.59 5.54
N THR A 96 -8.97 -14.55 6.38
CA THR A 96 -8.27 -14.95 7.61
C THR A 96 -7.07 -15.87 7.37
N LEU A 97 -6.84 -16.32 6.14
CA LEU A 97 -5.80 -17.31 5.81
C LEU A 97 -4.50 -16.67 5.32
N ARG A 98 -4.54 -15.40 4.96
CA ARG A 98 -3.44 -14.70 4.29
C ARG A 98 -2.92 -13.55 5.13
N LYS A 99 -1.61 -13.36 5.05
CA LYS A 99 -0.95 -12.16 5.53
C LYS A 99 -0.87 -11.13 4.41
N TYR A 100 -1.00 -9.86 4.73
CA TYR A 100 -0.97 -8.77 3.76
C TYR A 100 0.07 -7.73 4.14
N VAL A 101 0.82 -7.27 3.14
CA VAL A 101 1.74 -6.15 3.23
C VAL A 101 1.10 -4.94 2.58
N VAL A 102 1.14 -3.80 3.28
CA VAL A 102 0.77 -2.50 2.71
C VAL A 102 2.01 -1.70 2.40
N ARG A 103 1.93 -0.96 1.28
CA ARG A 103 2.75 0.24 1.06
C ARG A 103 1.89 1.44 1.41
N CYS A 104 2.36 2.29 2.31
CA CYS A 104 1.63 3.48 2.71
C CYS A 104 2.54 4.68 2.89
N SER A 105 1.98 5.87 2.73
CA SER A 105 2.64 7.13 3.07
C SER A 105 1.95 7.76 4.29
N PRO A 106 2.70 8.28 5.28
CA PRO A 106 2.10 9.01 6.38
C PRO A 106 1.40 10.25 5.83
N LYS A 107 0.14 10.45 6.22
CA LYS A 107 -0.62 11.64 5.83
C LYS A 107 -0.97 12.40 7.08
N LEU A 108 -0.49 13.63 7.19
CA LEU A 108 -0.94 14.55 8.23
C LEU A 108 -2.38 14.96 7.93
N VAL A 109 -3.33 14.13 8.35
CA VAL A 109 -4.75 14.45 8.34
C VAL A 109 -5.15 14.72 9.78
N LEU A 110 -5.33 16.00 10.10
CA LEU A 110 -6.04 16.42 11.30
C LEU A 110 -7.52 16.07 11.06
N GLY A 111 -7.94 14.89 11.52
CA GLY A 111 -9.31 14.42 11.41
C GLY A 111 -10.04 14.60 12.73
N ASN A 112 -11.31 15.01 12.68
CA ASN A 112 -12.20 14.98 13.84
C ASN A 112 -12.46 13.51 14.24
N ALA A 113 -12.44 13.22 15.54
CA ALA A 113 -12.74 11.89 16.05
C ALA A 113 -14.20 11.50 15.80
N CYS A 114 -14.44 10.21 15.56
CA CYS A 114 -15.77 9.62 15.53
C CYS A 114 -15.91 8.58 16.65
N ASN A 115 -17.16 8.29 17.02
CA ASN A 115 -17.44 7.20 17.95
C ASN A 115 -17.03 5.87 17.31
N ILE A 116 -16.13 5.13 17.95
CA ILE A 116 -15.96 3.70 17.64
C ILE A 116 -17.27 3.02 18.04
N SER A 117 -17.90 2.24 17.15
CA SER A 117 -19.08 1.47 17.56
C SER A 117 -18.67 0.41 18.58
N GLU A 118 -19.29 0.48 19.74
CA GLU A 118 -19.09 -0.30 20.98
C GLU A 118 -19.14 -1.81 20.75
N GLU A 119 -18.00 -2.48 20.51
CA GLU A 119 -17.88 -3.90 20.85
C GLU A 119 -16.60 -4.31 21.61
N SER A 120 -15.47 -3.57 21.60
CA SER A 120 -14.35 -3.91 22.53
C SER A 120 -13.21 -2.89 22.71
N ILE A 121 -13.45 -1.57 22.65
CA ILE A 121 -12.34 -0.60 22.82
C ILE A 121 -12.65 0.37 23.95
N THR A 122 -11.97 0.21 25.09
CA THR A 122 -11.83 1.29 26.07
C THR A 122 -11.40 2.55 25.33
N PRO A 123 -12.03 3.71 25.55
CA PRO A 123 -11.78 4.93 24.80
C PRO A 123 -10.41 5.51 25.17
N ILE A 124 -9.35 4.91 24.64
CA ILE A 124 -8.07 5.59 24.47
C ILE A 124 -8.31 6.52 23.29
N GLY A 125 -8.37 7.83 23.56
CA GLY A 125 -8.80 8.87 22.62
C GLY A 125 -8.34 8.63 21.19
N THR A 126 -9.26 8.20 20.33
CA THR A 126 -9.00 7.93 18.91
C THR A 126 -8.74 9.18 18.10
N GLU A 127 -8.97 10.35 18.70
CA GLU A 127 -8.59 11.67 18.17
C GLU A 127 -7.10 11.77 17.84
N ASN A 128 -6.25 10.94 18.47
CA ASN A 128 -4.79 11.02 18.32
C ASN A 128 -4.18 9.88 17.48
N ILE A 129 -4.99 8.97 16.92
CA ILE A 129 -4.44 7.93 16.04
C ILE A 129 -4.11 8.56 14.67
N PRO A 130 -2.84 8.55 14.24
CA PRO A 130 -2.42 9.16 12.98
C PRO A 130 -3.02 8.42 11.77
N THR A 131 -3.26 9.15 10.70
CA THR A 131 -3.81 8.59 9.45
C THR A 131 -2.71 8.31 8.44
N ILE A 132 -2.80 7.19 7.76
CA ILE A 132 -1.96 6.84 6.61
C ILE A 132 -2.77 6.81 5.32
N GLU A 133 -2.10 7.04 4.21
CA GLU A 133 -2.63 6.77 2.87
C GLU A 133 -2.05 5.46 2.35
N VAL A 134 -2.90 4.45 2.19
CA VAL A 134 -2.50 3.17 1.61
C VAL A 134 -2.37 3.34 0.10
N LEU A 135 -1.16 3.11 -0.41
CA LEU A 135 -0.81 3.22 -1.83
C LEU A 135 -1.02 1.89 -2.56
N SER A 136 -0.77 0.78 -1.89
CA SER A 136 -1.04 -0.56 -2.42
C SER A 136 -1.13 -1.60 -1.29
N VAL A 137 -1.92 -2.65 -1.52
CA VAL A 137 -2.01 -3.83 -0.66
C VAL A 137 -1.57 -5.05 -1.47
N SER A 138 -0.73 -5.89 -0.90
CA SER A 138 -0.20 -7.10 -1.55
C SER A 138 -0.18 -8.28 -0.59
N PHE A 139 -0.25 -9.49 -1.13
CA PHE A 139 -0.15 -10.71 -0.32
C PHE A 139 1.29 -10.90 0.18
N SER A 140 1.45 -11.13 1.48
CA SER A 140 2.70 -11.51 2.13
C SER A 140 2.94 -13.00 1.92
N GLY A 141 3.21 -13.37 0.68
CA GLY A 141 3.57 -14.72 0.29
C GLY A 141 4.96 -14.74 -0.29
N ALA A 142 5.87 -15.48 0.34
CA ALA A 142 6.97 -16.05 -0.41
C ALA A 142 6.35 -16.84 -1.58
N LEU A 143 6.73 -16.50 -2.81
CA LEU A 143 6.62 -17.42 -3.93
C LEU A 143 7.49 -18.63 -3.58
N ILE A 144 6.93 -19.61 -2.86
CA ILE A 144 7.52 -20.94 -2.79
C ILE A 144 7.34 -21.51 -4.20
N LYS A 145 8.40 -21.41 -5.00
CA LYS A 145 8.57 -22.17 -6.23
C LYS A 145 9.44 -23.39 -5.93
#